data_AF-A0A011T3H2-F1
#
_entry.id   AF-A0A011T3H2-F1
#
_cell.length_a   1.000
_cell.length_b   1.000
_cell.length_c   1.000
_cell.angle_alpha   90.00
_cell.angle_beta   90.00
_cell.angle_gamma   90.00
#
_symmetry.space_group_name_H-M   'P 1'
#
loop_
_entity.id
_entity.type
_entity.pdbx_description
1 polymer ?
#
loop_
_entity_poly.entity_id
_entity_poly.type
_entity_poly.pdbx_seq_one_letter_code
_entity_poly.pdbx_strand_id
1 'polypeptide(L)'
;MPFSRDYYFGRFKPIELEELQAAYVKSCEAMARCPITSPQKDEMAREIIQIYECGVMDAEKIAELMVQIEAVKPRPLSEQMLDRVTTIQPKIA
;
A
#
# COMPACT_ATOMS: atom_id res chain seq x y z
N MET A 1 8.45 -7.89 -7.21
CA MET A 1 7.06 -7.68 -6.77
C MET A 1 6.94 -8.05 -5.30
N PRO A 2 6.02 -7.43 -4.53
CA PRO A 2 5.95 -7.62 -3.08
C PRO A 2 5.57 -9.05 -2.68
N PHE A 3 4.63 -9.69 -3.38
CA PHE A 3 4.17 -11.05 -3.08
C PHE A 3 5.00 -12.10 -3.82
N SER A 4 6.32 -12.07 -3.63
CA SER A 4 7.20 -13.09 -4.19
C SER A 4 7.09 -14.41 -3.43
N ARG A 5 7.13 -15.52 -4.17
CA ARG A 5 7.08 -16.87 -3.60
C ARG A 5 8.18 -17.12 -2.58
N ASP A 6 9.38 -16.60 -2.80
CA ASP A 6 10.53 -16.82 -1.92
C ASP A 6 10.34 -16.13 -0.56
N TYR A 7 9.71 -14.96 -0.54
CA TYR A 7 9.48 -14.21 0.69
C TYR A 7 8.33 -14.75 1.53
N TYR A 8 7.33 -15.34 0.89
CA TYR A 8 6.11 -15.85 1.54
C TYR A 8 5.98 -17.38 1.50
N PHE A 9 7.06 -18.09 1.18
CA PHE A 9 7.07 -19.54 1.07
C PHE A 9 6.58 -20.19 2.38
N GLY A 10 5.62 -21.11 2.26
CA GLY A 10 5.07 -21.84 3.40
C GLY A 10 4.06 -21.06 4.26
N ARG A 11 3.93 -19.74 4.08
CA ARG A 11 2.86 -18.95 4.73
C ARG A 11 1.57 -18.98 3.91
N PHE A 12 1.69 -18.87 2.59
CA PHE A 12 0.56 -18.87 1.66
C PHE A 12 0.76 -19.95 0.59
N LYS A 13 -0.34 -20.54 0.14
CA LYS A 13 -0.39 -21.42 -1.03
C LYS A 13 -0.11 -20.59 -2.29
N PRO A 14 0.35 -21.21 -3.39
CA PRO A 14 0.59 -20.51 -4.65
C PRO A 14 -0.62 -19.70 -5.14
N ILE A 15 -1.83 -20.26 -5.02
CA ILE A 15 -3.05 -19.57 -5.44
C ILE A 15 -3.36 -18.33 -4.58
N GLU A 16 -3.13 -18.41 -3.27
CA GLU A 16 -3.32 -17.28 -2.35
C GLU A 16 -2.30 -16.17 -2.65
N LEU A 17 -1.07 -16.54 -3.05
CA LEU A 17 -0.07 -15.56 -3.49
C LEU A 17 -0.47 -14.87 -4.79
N GLU A 18 -1.08 -15.59 -5.73
CA GLU A 18 -1.62 -14.99 -6.97
C GLU A 18 -2.76 -14.02 -6.66
N GLU A 19 -3.67 -14.38 -5.75
CA GLU A 19 -4.77 -13.51 -5.30
C GLU A 19 -4.26 -12.24 -4.61
N LEU A 20 -3.32 -12.39 -3.66
CA LEU A 20 -2.69 -11.26 -2.98
C LEU A 20 -1.91 -10.36 -3.96
N GLN A 21 -1.24 -10.96 -4.96
CA GLN A 21 -0.52 -10.21 -5.98
C GLN A 21 -1.47 -9.44 -6.90
N ALA A 22 -2.63 -10.02 -7.24
CA ALA A 22 -3.67 -9.33 -8.00
C ALA A 22 -4.26 -8.16 -7.21
N ALA A 23 -4.59 -8.37 -5.93
CA ALA A 23 -5.07 -7.32 -5.04
C ALA A 23 -4.07 -6.17 -4.90
N TYR A 24 -2.76 -6.47 -4.87
CA TYR A 24 -1.71 -5.47 -4.85
C TYR A 24 -1.66 -4.61 -6.11
N VAL A 25 -1.70 -5.23 -7.28
CA VAL A 25 -1.69 -4.50 -8.55
C VAL A 25 -2.92 -3.59 -8.64
N LYS A 26 -4.10 -4.11 -8.28
CA LYS A 26 -5.35 -3.32 -8.24
C LYS A 26 -5.29 -2.16 -7.26
N SER A 27 -4.74 -2.37 -6.07
CA SER A 27 -4.55 -1.30 -5.09
C SER A 27 -3.57 -0.24 -5.60
N CYS A 28 -2.49 -0.64 -6.28
CA CYS A 28 -1.56 0.29 -6.92
C CYS A 28 -2.24 1.13 -8.00
N GLU A 29 -3.06 0.52 -8.86
CA GLU A 29 -3.85 1.21 -9.87
C GLU A 29 -4.82 2.22 -9.24
N ALA A 30 -5.60 1.80 -8.24
CA ALA A 30 -6.60 2.63 -7.57
C ALA A 30 -6.01 3.84 -6.85
N MET A 31 -4.80 3.70 -6.29
CA MET A 31 -4.10 4.74 -5.53
C MET A 31 -3.10 5.52 -6.39
N ALA A 32 -3.05 5.28 -7.70
CA ALA A 32 -2.08 5.87 -8.64
C ALA A 32 -0.61 5.71 -8.22
N ARG A 33 -0.26 4.54 -7.68
CA ARG A 33 1.10 4.20 -7.21
C ARG A 33 1.79 3.21 -8.13
N CYS A 34 3.12 3.28 -8.20
CA CYS A 34 3.91 2.31 -8.96
C CYS A 34 4.08 0.99 -8.18
N PRO A 35 3.72 -0.17 -8.74
CA PRO A 35 3.82 -1.47 -8.06
C PRO A 35 5.27 -1.96 -7.87
N ILE A 36 6.26 -1.29 -8.47
CA ILE A 36 7.67 -1.70 -8.42
C ILE A 36 8.48 -0.76 -7.54
N THR A 37 8.28 0.55 -7.71
CA THR A 37 9.16 1.58 -7.13
C THR A 37 8.52 2.38 -6.01
N SER A 38 7.23 2.15 -5.68
CA SER A 38 6.59 2.88 -4.60
C SER A 38 7.31 2.63 -3.26
N PRO A 39 7.64 3.68 -2.49
CA PRO A 39 8.20 3.53 -1.16
C PRO A 39 7.21 2.87 -0.18
N GLN A 40 5.90 2.93 -0.46
CA GLN A 40 4.86 2.33 0.39
C GLN A 40 4.61 0.84 0.09
N LYS A 41 5.37 0.20 -0.83
CA LYS A 41 5.07 -1.18 -1.27
C LYS A 41 4.96 -2.19 -0.11
N ASP A 42 5.83 -2.08 0.89
CA ASP A 42 5.90 -3.05 1.99
C ASP A 42 4.77 -2.83 3.00
N GLU A 43 4.38 -1.57 3.18
CA GLU A 43 3.22 -1.21 3.99
C GLU A 43 1.92 -1.66 3.33
N MET A 44 1.74 -1.37 2.04
CA MET A 44 0.59 -1.82 1.26
C MET A 44 0.45 -3.33 1.28
N ALA A 45 1.56 -4.07 1.11
CA ALA A 45 1.53 -5.53 1.15
C ALA A 45 1.03 -6.06 2.50
N ARG A 46 1.40 -5.42 3.62
CA ARG A 46 0.91 -5.81 4.96
C ARG A 46 -0.57 -5.54 5.13
N GLU A 47 -1.06 -4.39 4.68
CA GLU A 47 -2.48 -4.03 4.77
C GLU A 47 -3.35 -4.97 3.92
N ILE A 48 -2.91 -5.29 2.70
CA ILE A 48 -3.57 -6.26 1.83
C ILE A 48 -3.65 -7.64 2.50
N ILE A 49 -2.56 -8.11 3.12
CA ILE A 49 -2.57 -9.38 3.87
C ILE A 49 -3.59 -9.34 5.01
N GLN A 50 -3.64 -8.23 5.77
CA GLN A 50 -4.59 -8.11 6.88
C GLN A 50 -6.04 -8.15 6.40
N ILE A 51 -6.37 -7.43 5.33
CA ILE A 51 -7.72 -7.44 4.74
C ILE A 51 -8.09 -8.85 4.26
N TYR A 52 -7.16 -9.53 3.60
CA TYR A 52 -7.32 -10.90 3.11
C TYR A 52 -7.53 -11.91 4.26
N GLU A 53 -6.73 -11.81 5.33
CA GLU A 53 -6.85 -12.64 6.52
C GLU A 53 -8.18 -12.40 7.28
N CYS A 54 -8.82 -11.23 7.10
CA CYS A 54 -10.18 -10.96 7.57
C CYS A 54 -11.29 -11.57 6.68
N GLY A 55 -10.93 -12.29 5.60
CA GLY A 55 -11.86 -13.04 4.75
C GLY A 55 -12.29 -12.31 3.48
N VAL A 56 -11.73 -11.14 3.17
CA VAL A 56 -11.99 -10.44 1.90
C VAL A 56 -10.96 -10.87 0.87
N MET A 57 -11.33 -11.79 -0.02
CA MET A 57 -10.42 -12.37 -1.02
C MET A 57 -10.48 -11.68 -2.39
N ASP A 58 -11.53 -10.90 -2.66
CA ASP A 58 -11.73 -10.24 -3.95
C ASP A 58 -10.79 -9.05 -4.13
N ALA A 59 -10.00 -9.05 -5.21
CA ALA A 59 -8.96 -8.06 -5.46
C ALA A 59 -9.49 -6.62 -5.61
N GLU A 60 -10.65 -6.45 -6.23
CA GLU A 60 -11.27 -5.12 -6.41
C GLU A 60 -11.75 -4.58 -5.06
N LYS A 61 -12.41 -5.42 -4.24
CA LYS A 61 -12.83 -5.04 -2.87
C LYS A 61 -11.66 -4.71 -1.97
N ILE A 62 -10.56 -5.46 -2.05
CA ILE A 62 -9.34 -5.13 -1.30
C ILE A 62 -8.83 -3.74 -1.73
N ALA A 63 -8.77 -3.46 -3.03
CA ALA A 63 -8.33 -2.16 -3.54
C ALA A 63 -9.23 -1.00 -3.07
N GLU A 64 -10.55 -1.19 -3.08
CA GLU A 64 -11.50 -0.21 -2.53
C GLU A 64 -11.25 0.06 -1.04
N LEU A 65 -11.01 -0.99 -0.25
CA LEU A 65 -10.70 -0.87 1.17
C LEU A 65 -9.35 -0.18 1.41
N MET A 66 -8.34 -0.46 0.58
CA MET A 66 -7.04 0.21 0.63
C MET A 66 -7.15 1.72 0.45
N VAL A 67 -7.98 2.18 -0.49
CA VAL A 67 -8.27 3.61 -0.69
C VAL A 67 -8.95 4.22 0.53
N GLN A 68 -9.90 3.50 1.14
CA GLN A 68 -10.59 3.96 2.35
C GLN A 68 -9.63 4.05 3.54
N ILE A 69 -8.74 3.07 3.70
CA ILE A 69 -7.71 3.05 4.75
C ILE A 69 -6.77 4.25 4.58
N GLU A 70 -6.28 4.52 3.37
CA GLU A 70 -5.44 5.70 3.11
C GLU A 70 -6.15 7.01 3.48
N ALA A 71 -7.44 7.13 3.15
CA ALA A 71 -8.21 8.34 3.42
C ALA A 71 -8.36 8.64 4.92
N VAL A 72 -8.34 7.62 5.79
CA VAL A 72 -8.47 7.77 7.24
C VAL A 72 -7.13 7.70 7.98
N LYS A 73 -6.05 7.34 7.28
CA LYS A 73 -4.73 7.19 7.90
C LYS A 73 -4.17 8.57 8.25
N PRO A 74 -3.84 8.85 9.51
CA PRO A 74 -3.19 10.10 9.85
C PRO A 74 -1.84 10.17 9.14
N ARG A 75 -1.64 11.22 8.34
CA ARG A 75 -0.37 11.47 7.64
C ARG A 75 0.80 11.35 8.63
N PRO A 76 1.85 10.58 8.33
CA PRO A 76 3.02 10.48 9.20
C PRO A 76 3.54 11.88 9.56
N LEU A 77 3.90 12.09 10.83
CA LEU A 77 4.40 13.38 11.31
C LEU A 77 5.60 13.86 10.47
N SER A 78 6.39 12.94 9.94
CA SER A 78 7.53 13.19 9.03
C SER A 78 7.11 13.86 7.71
N GLU A 79 6.00 13.46 7.10
CA GLU A 79 5.46 14.13 5.91
C GLU A 79 4.88 15.51 6.27
N GLN A 80 4.18 15.61 7.41
CA GLN A 80 3.66 16.89 7.89
C GLN A 80 4.78 17.90 8.22
N MET A 81 5.94 17.42 8.70
CA MET A 81 7.11 18.25 8.96
C MET A 81 7.80 18.67 7.66
N LEU A 82 7.87 17.80 6.65
CA LEU A 82 8.47 18.11 5.35
C LEU A 82 7.72 19.24 4.63
N ASP A 83 6.38 19.20 4.63
CA ASP A 83 5.53 20.28 4.09
C ASP A 83 5.73 21.61 4.83
N ARG A 84 5.95 21.57 6.16
CA ARG A 84 6.24 22.77 6.95
C ARG A 84 7.60 23.38 6.62
N VAL A 85 8.61 22.57 6.30
CA VAL A 85 9.95 23.07 5.95
C VAL A 85 9.96 23.71 4.56
N THR A 86 9.23 23.16 3.59
CA THR A 86 9.16 23.72 2.22
C THR A 86 8.34 25.02 2.13
N THR A 87 7.43 25.25 3.08
CA THR A 87 6.61 26.48 3.12
C THR A 87 7.35 27.68 3.72
N ILE A 88 8.48 27.46 4.40
CA ILE A 88 9.29 28.53 5.01
C ILE A 88 10.47 28.85 4.08
N GLN A 89 10.20 29.36 2.87
CA GLN A 89 11.21 30.16 2.18
C GLN A 89 11.08 31.61 2.65
N PRO A 90 12.14 32.23 3.20
CA PRO A 90 12.09 33.65 3.51
C PRO A 90 12.04 34.41 2.17
N LYS A 91 11.00 35.23 1.97
CA LYS A 91 11.06 36.33 1.01
C LYS A 91 12.22 37.23 1.45
N ILE A 92 13.37 37.07 0.81
CA ILE A 92 14.45 38.05 0.88
C ILE A 92 13.94 39.25 0.09
N ALA A 93 13.61 40.32 0.82
CA ALA A 93 13.36 41.66 0.29
C ALA A 93 14.65 42.48 0.38
#